data_AF-A0A8S0UJP2-F1
#
_entry.id   AF-A0A8S0UJP2-F1
#
_cell.length_a   1.000
_cell.length_b   1.000
_cell.length_c   1.000
_cell.angle_alpha   90.00
_cell.angle_beta   90.00
_cell.angle_gamma   90.00
#
_symmetry.space_group_name_H-M   'P 1'
#
loop_
_entity.id
_entity.type
_entity.pdbx_description
1 polymer ?
#
loop_
_entity_poly.entity_id
_entity_poly.type
_entity_poly.pdbx_seq_one_letter_code
_entity_poly.pdbx_strand_id
1 'polypeptide(L)'
;MSKKGLMEQDLSKLDVTKLHPLSPEVISRQATINIGTIGHVAHGKSTVVKAISGVQGVNSTGLDFRNQFKSKCPQFRIEKCSPKLIK
;
A
#
# COMPACT_ATOMS: atom_id res chain seq x y z
N MET A 1 1.95 16.66 -22.57
CA MET A 1 2.85 16.58 -21.39
C MET A 1 2.56 15.28 -20.65
N SER A 2 3.53 14.35 -20.58
CA SER A 2 3.33 13.08 -19.88
C SER A 2 3.26 13.34 -18.37
N LYS A 3 2.10 13.07 -17.76
CA LYS A 3 1.90 13.20 -16.31
C LYS A 3 2.86 12.24 -15.60
N LYS A 4 3.92 12.77 -14.99
CA LYS A 4 4.87 12.02 -14.16
C LYS A 4 4.27 11.78 -12.77
N GLY A 5 3.31 10.85 -12.65
CA GLY A 5 2.77 10.45 -11.35
C GLY A 5 1.39 9.81 -11.41
N LEU A 6 1.03 9.14 -10.30
CA LEU A 6 -0.33 8.64 -10.07
C LEU A 6 -1.32 9.81 -9.91
N MET A 7 -2.59 9.60 -10.25
CA MET A 7 -3.61 10.63 -10.12
C MET A 7 -3.94 10.92 -8.64
N GLU A 8 -4.46 12.12 -8.38
CA GLU A 8 -4.97 12.46 -7.06
C GLU A 8 -6.26 11.67 -6.80
N GLN A 9 -6.30 10.98 -5.66
CA GLN A 9 -7.40 10.08 -5.30
C GLN A 9 -8.48 10.87 -4.56
N ASP A 10 -9.27 11.65 -5.29
CA ASP A 10 -10.43 12.36 -4.73
C ASP A 10 -11.69 11.49 -4.87
N LEU A 11 -12.39 11.24 -3.75
CA LEU A 11 -13.63 10.47 -3.75
C LEU A 11 -14.80 11.27 -4.33
N SER A 12 -14.73 12.61 -4.27
CA SER A 12 -15.82 13.49 -4.69
C SER A 12 -15.95 13.60 -6.21
N LYS A 13 -14.87 13.27 -6.93
CA LYS A 13 -14.77 13.36 -8.40
C LYS A 13 -14.87 12.00 -9.10
N LEU A 14 -15.07 10.92 -8.34
CA LEU A 14 -15.07 9.56 -8.87
C LEU A 14 -16.47 9.18 -9.36
N ASP A 15 -16.61 8.94 -10.67
CA ASP A 15 -17.83 8.40 -11.26
C ASP A 15 -17.69 6.89 -11.48
N VAL A 16 -18.33 6.11 -10.60
CA VAL A 16 -18.23 4.64 -10.58
C VAL A 16 -18.74 4.01 -11.88
N THR A 17 -19.64 4.67 -12.60
CA THR A 17 -20.25 4.16 -13.83
C THR A 17 -19.30 4.17 -15.02
N LYS A 18 -18.23 4.98 -14.97
CA LYS A 18 -17.24 5.14 -16.06
C LYS A 18 -15.93 4.39 -15.79
N LEU A 19 -15.83 3.65 -14.68
CA LEU A 19 -14.61 2.98 -14.29
C LEU A 19 -14.38 1.70 -15.11
N HIS A 20 -13.25 1.67 -15.82
CA HIS A 20 -12.70 0.45 -16.42
C HIS A 20 -11.51 -0.04 -15.57
N PRO A 21 -11.26 -1.36 -15.45
CA PRO A 21 -10.13 -1.89 -14.65
C PRO A 21 -8.75 -1.33 -15.04
N LEU A 22 -8.56 -0.98 -16.30
CA LEU A 22 -7.32 -0.39 -16.83
C LEU A 22 -7.33 1.15 -16.84
N SER A 23 -8.38 1.78 -16.31
CA SER A 23 -8.43 3.24 -16.20
C SER A 23 -7.36 3.74 -15.21
N PRO A 24 -6.77 4.91 -15.46
CA PRO A 24 -5.73 5.47 -14.59
C PRO A 24 -6.24 5.74 -13.16
N GLU A 25 -7.55 5.93 -12.98
CA GLU A 25 -8.20 6.11 -11.67
C GLU A 25 -8.14 4.83 -10.82
N VAL A 26 -8.33 3.66 -11.45
CA VAL A 26 -8.22 2.35 -10.79
C VAL A 26 -6.76 1.98 -10.55
N ILE A 27 -5.89 2.17 -11.55
CA ILE A 27 -4.45 1.89 -11.42
C ILE A 27 -3.83 2.74 -10.30
N SER A 28 -4.28 3.99 -10.14
CA SER A 28 -3.82 4.85 -9.05
C SER A 28 -4.22 4.36 -7.66
N ARG A 29 -5.27 3.54 -7.54
CA ARG A 29 -5.78 2.97 -6.28
C ARG A 29 -5.25 1.58 -5.99
N GLN A 30 -4.65 0.92 -6.98
CA GLN A 30 -4.08 -0.41 -6.85
C GLN A 30 -2.61 -0.34 -6.41
N ALA A 31 -2.19 -1.31 -5.58
CA ALA A 31 -0.77 -1.51 -5.30
C ALA A 31 -0.03 -1.90 -6.59
N THR A 32 0.90 -1.06 -7.03
CA THR A 32 1.68 -1.28 -8.27
C THR A 32 2.87 -2.21 -8.05
N ILE A 33 3.47 -2.18 -6.86
CA ILE A 33 4.67 -2.95 -6.51
C ILE A 33 4.42 -3.64 -5.16
N ASN A 34 4.72 -4.93 -5.09
CA ASN A 34 4.67 -5.70 -3.85
C ASN A 34 6.06 -5.77 -3.22
N ILE A 35 6.16 -5.51 -1.93
CA ILE A 35 7.41 -5.57 -1.16
C ILE A 35 7.19 -6.51 0.04
N GLY A 36 8.14 -7.40 0.30
CA GLY A 36 8.13 -8.30 1.45
C GLY A 36 9.37 -8.12 2.33
N THR A 37 9.21 -8.34 3.63
CA THR A 37 10.33 -8.33 4.60
C THR A 37 10.76 -9.74 4.95
N ILE A 38 12.03 -10.07 4.74
CA ILE A 38 12.63 -11.36 5.14
C ILE A 38 13.56 -11.17 6.33
N GLY A 39 13.89 -12.25 7.06
CA GLY A 39 14.77 -12.19 8.23
C GLY A 39 14.52 -13.29 9.27
N HIS A 40 15.40 -13.38 10.26
CA HIS A 40 15.40 -14.43 11.28
C HIS A 40 14.18 -14.34 12.23
N VAL A 41 13.87 -15.44 12.91
CA VAL A 41 12.69 -15.54 13.81
C VAL A 41 12.82 -14.50 14.94
N ALA A 42 11.71 -13.87 15.34
CA ALA A 42 11.62 -12.81 16.36
C ALA A 42 12.29 -11.45 16.04
N HIS A 43 12.86 -11.23 14.86
CA HIS A 43 13.45 -9.92 14.47
C HIS A 43 12.43 -8.83 14.05
N GLY A 44 11.16 -8.94 14.46
CA GLY A 44 10.20 -7.84 14.24
C GLY A 44 9.83 -7.52 12.79
N LYS A 45 9.97 -8.48 11.86
CA LYS A 45 9.58 -8.31 10.43
C LYS A 45 8.16 -7.73 10.27
N SER A 46 7.20 -8.29 11.00
CA SER A 46 5.81 -7.82 11.00
C SER A 46 5.65 -6.42 11.62
N THR A 47 6.53 -6.03 12.56
CA THR A 47 6.57 -4.68 13.14
C THR A 47 7.03 -3.65 12.11
N VAL A 48 8.03 -3.98 11.29
CA VAL A 48 8.48 -3.13 10.19
C VAL A 48 7.37 -2.95 9.14
N VAL A 49 6.70 -4.04 8.76
CA VAL A 49 5.56 -3.98 7.84
C VAL A 49 4.42 -3.13 8.41
N LYS A 50 4.13 -3.25 9.72
CA LYS A 50 3.11 -2.43 10.41
C LYS A 50 3.50 -0.95 10.44
N ALA A 51 4.77 -0.63 10.71
CA ALA A 51 5.25 0.76 10.75
C ALA A 51 5.16 1.45 9.37
N ILE A 52 5.42 0.71 8.29
CA ILE A 52 5.36 1.24 6.92
C ILE A 52 3.91 1.37 6.44
N SER A 53 3.08 0.35 6.69
CA SER A 53 1.72 0.32 6.15
C SER A 53 0.66 0.97 7.04
N GLY A 54 0.96 1.21 8.32
CA GLY A 54 -0.03 1.65 9.31
C GLY A 54 -1.11 0.62 9.64
N VAL A 55 -1.15 -0.52 8.93
CA VAL A 55 -2.13 -1.58 9.11
C VAL A 55 -1.47 -2.75 9.84
N GLN A 56 -2.11 -3.21 10.91
CA GLN A 56 -1.68 -4.41 11.59
C GLN A 56 -2.07 -5.64 10.76
N GLY A 57 -1.09 -6.40 10.30
CA GLY A 57 -1.31 -7.76 9.79
C GLY A 57 -1.95 -8.62 10.89
N VAL A 58 -2.80 -9.59 10.50
CA VAL A 58 -3.55 -10.41 11.47
C VAL A 58 -2.64 -11.07 12.50
N ASN A 59 -3.11 -11.07 13.76
CA ASN A 59 -2.38 -11.58 14.91
C ASN A 59 -2.11 -13.07 14.77
N SER A 60 -0.85 -13.48 14.90
CA SER A 60 -0.46 -14.88 14.88
C SER A 60 -0.60 -15.47 16.29
N THR A 61 -1.74 -16.09 16.60
CA THR A 61 -1.79 -17.12 17.66
C THR A 61 -1.06 -18.36 17.15
N GLY A 62 -0.34 -19.08 18.02
CA GLY A 62 0.79 -19.99 17.69
C GLY A 62 0.59 -21.10 16.64
N LEU A 63 -0.62 -21.31 16.10
CA LEU A 63 -0.88 -22.26 15.00
C LEU A 63 -0.54 -21.73 13.60
N ASP A 64 -0.43 -20.40 13.40
CA ASP A 64 -0.47 -19.78 12.06
C ASP A 64 0.88 -19.27 11.52
N PHE A 65 2.01 -19.68 12.09
CA PHE A 65 3.34 -19.29 11.58
C PHE A 65 3.58 -19.68 10.12
N ARG A 66 2.93 -20.75 9.62
CA ARG A 66 2.98 -21.17 8.21
C ARG A 66 2.03 -20.39 7.29
N ASN A 67 1.02 -19.72 7.84
CA ASN A 67 -0.05 -19.05 7.09
C ASN A 67 0.12 -17.53 6.96
N GLN A 68 1.21 -16.95 7.49
CA GLN A 68 1.51 -15.52 7.34
C GLN A 68 1.63 -15.07 5.86
N PHE A 69 1.82 -16.00 4.92
CA PHE A 69 1.78 -15.73 3.47
C PHE A 69 0.37 -15.55 2.89
N LYS A 70 -0.68 -15.99 3.60
CA LYS A 70 -2.06 -16.04 3.05
C LYS A 70 -3.01 -14.99 3.60
N SER A 71 -2.69 -14.35 4.72
CA SER A 71 -3.64 -13.48 5.41
C SER A 71 -3.31 -11.99 5.25
N LYS A 72 -3.83 -11.41 4.16
CA LYS A 72 -4.03 -9.97 3.94
C LYS A 72 -2.72 -9.14 3.95
N CYS A 73 -2.13 -8.96 2.76
CA CYS A 73 -0.99 -8.06 2.54
C CYS A 73 -1.41 -6.60 2.74
N PRO A 74 -0.81 -5.85 3.69
CA PRO A 74 -1.06 -4.44 3.86
C PRO A 74 -0.66 -3.65 2.60
N GLN A 75 -1.50 -2.70 2.19
CA GLN A 75 -1.18 -1.76 1.12
C GLN A 75 -0.79 -0.42 1.73
N PHE A 76 0.18 0.25 1.12
CA PHE A 76 0.61 1.58 1.51
C PHE A 76 1.00 2.39 0.29
N ARG A 77 0.88 3.73 0.40
CA ARG A 77 1.19 4.65 -0.68
C ARG A 77 2.43 5.45 -0.33
N ILE A 78 3.31 5.61 -1.31
CA ILE A 78 4.46 6.53 -1.21
C ILE A 78 4.05 7.85 -1.86
N GLU A 79 3.92 8.90 -1.06
CA GLU A 79 3.65 10.24 -1.55
C GLU A 79 4.95 11.06 -1.54
N LYS A 80 5.21 11.75 -2.66
CA LYS A 80 6.36 12.66 -2.73
C LYS A 80 6.04 13.93 -1.96
N CYS A 81 6.87 14.28 -0.99
CA CYS A 81 6.83 15.59 -0.39
C CYS A 81 7.22 16.63 -1.46
N SER A 82 6.32 17.56 -1.76
CA SER A 82 6.65 18.68 -2.64
C SER A 82 7.56 19.63 -1.88
N PRO A 83 8.65 20.15 -2.49
CA PRO A 83 9.47 21.14 -1.82
C PRO A 83 8.61 22.36 -1.51
N LYS A 84 8.28 22.55 -0.23
CA LYS A 84 7.72 23.82 0.23
C LYS A 84 8.83 24.83 0.05
N LEU A 85 8.63 25.77 -0.87
CA LEU A 85 9.46 26.96 -0.95
C LEU A 85 9.29 27.66 0.41
N ILE A 86 10.27 27.50 1.30
CA ILE A 86 10.32 28.24 2.56
C ILE A 86 10.52 29.69 2.12
N LYS A 87 9.48 30.50 2.26
CA LYS A 87 9.55 31.95 2.07
C LYS A 87 10.21 32.59 3.28
#